data_AF-A0A8T7BKL8-F1
#
_entry.id   AF-A0A8T7BKL8-F1
#
_cell.length_a   1.000
_cell.length_b   1.000
_cell.length_c   1.000
_cell.angle_alpha   90.00
_cell.angle_beta   90.00
_cell.angle_gamma   90.00
#
_symmetry.space_group_name_H-M   'P 1'
#
loop_
_entity.id
_entity.type
_entity.pdbx_description
1 polymer ?
#
loop_
_entity_poly.entity_id
_entity_poly.type
_entity_poly.pdbx_seq_one_letter_code
_entity_poly.pdbx_strand_id
1 'polypeptide(L)' 'MFQIQVTVLDPGPVKGQMDLFGEEENRFHILNKVMDDINKRYGEFTLTRANLIHRSEMPNVIAPAWKPYGHR' A
#
# COMPACT_ATOMS: atom_id res chain seq x y z
N MET A 1 4.14 20.89 22.99
CA MET A 1 4.30 20.95 21.52
C MET A 1 5.51 20.08 21.19
N PHE A 2 5.33 18.98 20.46
CA PHE A 2 6.41 18.04 20.17
C PHE A 2 6.64 18.02 18.66
N GLN A 3 7.88 18.24 18.23
CA GLN A 3 8.30 18.07 16.84
C GLN A 3 9.14 16.80 16.77
N ILE A 4 8.76 15.89 15.88
CA ILE A 4 9.47 14.64 15.63
C ILE A 4 9.98 14.70 14.20
N GLN A 5 11.29 14.51 14.03
CA GLN A 5 11.92 14.35 12.72
C GLN A 5 12.14 12.87 12.47
N VAL A 6 11.59 12.38 11.36
CA VAL A 6 11.85 11.04 10.84
C VAL A 6 12.72 11.20 9.61
N THR A 7 13.94 10.65 9.66
CA THR A 7 14.89 10.68 8.54
C THR A 7 15.14 9.24 8.07
N VAL A 8 14.89 8.98 6.80
CA VAL A 8 15.18 7.68 6.19
C VAL A 8 16.69 7.62 5.93
N LEU A 9 17.37 6.61 6.49
CA LEU A 9 18.82 6.46 6.40
C LEU A 9 19.29 5.87 5.07
N ASP A 10 18.42 5.10 4.39
CA ASP A 10 18.74 4.47 3.10
C ASP A 10 17.44 4.16 2.32
N PRO A 11 16.91 5.13 1.55
CA PRO A 11 15.76 4.92 0.68
C PRO A 11 16.21 4.17 -0.59
N GLY A 12 16.53 2.88 -0.46
CA GLY A 12 16.76 2.02 -1.61
C GLY A 12 15.46 1.80 -2.40
N PRO A 13 15.51 1.59 -3.73
CA PRO A 13 14.34 1.22 -4.54
C PRO A 13 13.93 -0.23 -4.24
N VAL A 14 13.42 -0.47 -3.03
CA VAL A 14 12.95 -1.78 -2.57
C VAL A 14 11.50 -1.95 -3.02
N LYS A 15 11.30 -2.09 -4.35
CA LYS A 15 9.99 -2.38 -4.97
C LYS A 15 8.81 -1.60 -4.32
N GLY A 16 8.99 -0.30 -4.09
CA GLY A 16 8.09 0.53 -3.30
C GLY A 16 7.70 1.81 -4.03
N GLN A 17 6.40 2.13 -3.94
CA GLN A 17 5.65 3.22 -4.57
C GLN A 17 5.90 3.38 -6.08
N MET A 18 4.84 3.16 -6.88
CA MET A 18 4.89 3.44 -8.32
C MET A 18 5.14 4.93 -8.52
N ASP A 19 5.87 5.27 -9.58
CA ASP A 19 6.02 6.66 -9.99
C ASP A 19 4.61 7.21 -10.29
N LEU A 20 4.23 8.26 -9.55
CA LEU A 20 2.92 8.89 -9.65
C LEU A 20 2.78 9.69 -10.96
N PHE A 21 3.89 10.12 -11.54
CA PHE A 21 3.94 10.98 -12.71
C PHE A 21 4.72 10.37 -13.88
N GLY A 22 5.36 9.22 -13.67
CA GLY A 22 5.99 8.43 -14.72
C GLY A 22 4.96 7.87 -15.69
N GLU A 23 5.38 7.63 -16.93
CA GLU A 23 4.54 6.88 -17.86
C GLU A 23 4.17 5.55 -17.23
N GLU A 24 2.87 5.20 -17.24
CA GLU A 24 2.41 3.95 -16.63
C GLU A 24 3.21 2.79 -17.23
N GLU A 25 4.04 2.14 -16.40
CA GLU A 25 4.59 0.84 -16.75
C GLU A 25 3.41 -0.13 -16.90
N ASN A 26 2.97 -0.28 -18.16
CA ASN A 26 1.74 -0.96 -18.57
C ASN A 26 1.61 -2.36 -17.91
N ARG A 27 2.74 -3.02 -17.69
CA ARG A 27 2.82 -4.32 -17.01
C ARG A 27 2.31 -4.32 -15.58
N PHE A 28 2.67 -3.33 -14.76
CA PHE A 28 2.21 -3.26 -13.36
C PHE A 28 0.75 -2.86 -13.29
N HIS A 29 0.29 -1.98 -14.18
CA HIS A 29 -1.12 -1.63 -14.29
C HIS A 29 -1.98 -2.86 -14.62
N ILE A 30 -1.60 -3.65 -15.64
CA ILE A 30 -2.30 -4.89 -15.99
C ILE A 30 -2.29 -5.89 -14.82
N LEU A 31 -1.14 -6.08 -14.19
CA LEU A 31 -1.01 -7.00 -13.06
C LEU A 31 -1.92 -6.61 -11.90
N ASN A 32 -1.91 -5.33 -11.51
CA ASN A 32 -2.74 -4.82 -10.42
C ASN A 32 -4.23 -4.98 -10.75
N LYS A 33 -4.63 -4.65 -11.99
CA LYS A 33 -6.01 -4.83 -12.45
C LYS A 33 -6.49 -6.27 -12.35
N VAL A 34 -5.66 -7.23 -12.77
CA VAL A 34 -5.98 -8.66 -12.65
C VAL A 34 -6.09 -9.09 -11.19
N MET A 35 -5.18 -8.62 -10.33
CA MET A 35 -5.25 -8.90 -8.89
C MET A 35 -6.54 -8.33 -8.28
N ASP A 36 -6.94 -7.13 -8.66
CA ASP A 36 -8.17 -6.48 -8.20
C ASP A 36 -9.42 -7.24 -8.64
N ASP A 37 -9.48 -7.69 -9.90
CA ASP A 37 -10.60 -8.48 -10.41
C ASP A 37 -10.76 -9.81 -9.66
N ILE A 38 -9.65 -10.46 -9.30
CA ILE A 38 -9.65 -11.69 -8.51
C ILE A 38 -10.12 -11.40 -7.07
N ASN A 39 -9.57 -10.37 -6.43
CA ASN A 39 -9.95 -9.98 -5.07
C ASN A 39 -11.43 -9.55 -4.98
N LYS A 40 -11.95 -8.86 -6.00
CA LYS A 40 -13.38 -8.51 -6.08
C LYS A 40 -14.28 -9.73 -6.15
N ARG A 41 -13.83 -10.81 -6.80
CA ARG A 41 -14.62 -12.03 -6.99
C ARG A 41 -14.56 -12.99 -5.81
N TYR A 42 -13.39 -13.13 -5.18
CA TYR A 42 -13.14 -14.18 -4.19
C TYR A 42 -12.98 -13.67 -2.76
N GLY A 43 -12.97 -12.35 -2.56
CA GLY A 43 -12.82 -11.70 -1.26
C GLY A 43 -11.58 -10.81 -1.22
N GLU A 44 -11.65 -9.75 -0.42
CA GLU A 44 -10.53 -8.82 -0.26
C GLU A 44 -9.26 -9.55 0.17
N PHE A 45 -8.13 -9.15 -0.43
CA PHE A 45 -6.80 -9.72 -0.17
C PHE A 45 -6.67 -11.24 -0.45
N THR A 46 -7.54 -11.85 -1.25
CA THR A 46 -7.37 -13.24 -1.73
C THR A 46 -6.01 -13.45 -2.41
N LEU A 47 -5.59 -12.47 -3.21
CA LEU A 47 -4.25 -12.34 -3.76
C LEU A 47 -3.61 -11.04 -3.28
N THR A 48 -2.40 -11.16 -2.75
CA THR A 48 -1.59 -10.01 -2.35
C THR A 48 -0.12 -10.28 -2.64
N ARG A 49 0.70 -9.23 -2.58
CA ARG A 49 2.15 -9.36 -2.73
C ARG A 49 2.72 -10.12 -1.53
N ALA A 50 3.70 -10.99 -1.75
CA ALA A 50 4.24 -11.85 -0.70
C ALA A 50 4.72 -11.09 0.56
N ASN A 51 5.26 -9.88 0.38
CA ASN A 51 5.70 -9.01 1.46
C ASN A 51 4.55 -8.40 2.29
N LEU A 52 3.30 -8.51 1.83
CA LEU A 52 2.10 -8.00 2.51
C LEU A 52 1.31 -9.09 3.25
N ILE A 53 1.64 -10.38 3.05
CA ILE A 53 0.91 -11.54 3.62
C ILE A 53 0.77 -11.45 5.15
N HIS A 54 1.75 -10.87 5.85
CA HIS A 54 1.74 -10.73 7.31
C HIS A 54 1.56 -9.28 7.80
N ARG A 55 1.28 -8.33 6.88
CA ARG A 55 1.08 -6.91 7.22
C ARG A 55 -0.38 -6.46 7.13
N SER A 56 -1.29 -7.34 6.70
CA SER A 56 -2.66 -6.98 6.32
C SER A 56 -3.71 -7.24 7.41
N GLU A 57 -3.41 -6.95 8.67
CA GLU A 57 -4.47 -6.77 9.68
C GLU A 57 -4.91 -5.29 9.66
N MET A 58 -5.56 -4.85 8.58
CA MET A 58 -6.01 -3.46 8.45
C MET A 58 -7.40 -3.41 7.79
N PRO A 59 -8.49 -3.58 8.54
CA PRO A 59 -9.83 -3.72 8.00
C PRO A 59 -10.47 -2.36 7.65
N ASN A 60 -9.77 -1.55 6.84
CA ASN A 60 -10.22 -0.29 6.22
C ASN A 60 -9.97 1.00 6.99
N VAL A 61 -8.69 1.31 7.27
CA VAL A 61 -8.30 2.63 7.79
C VAL A 61 -7.33 3.32 6.83
N ILE A 62 -7.74 4.48 6.32
CA ILE A 62 -6.81 5.57 6.01
C ILE A 62 -7.04 6.64 7.08
N ALA A 63 -6.33 6.55 8.21
CA ALA A 63 -6.42 7.59 9.23
C ALA A 63 -5.67 8.83 8.71
N PRO A 64 -6.32 9.99 8.61
CA PRO A 64 -5.67 11.21 8.17
C PRO A 64 -4.68 11.71 9.22
N ALA A 65 -3.56 12.30 8.79
CA ALA A 65 -2.44 12.71 9.65
C ALA A 65 -2.81 13.68 10.79
N TRP A 66 -3.97 14.33 10.73
CA TRP A 66 -4.47 15.25 11.76
C TRP A 66 -5.46 14.62 12.76
N LYS A 67 -5.87 13.34 12.58
CA LYS A 67 -6.84 12.66 13.47
C LYS A 67 -6.55 11.15 13.64
N PRO A 68 -5.70 10.78 14.62
CA PRO A 68 -5.17 9.43 14.75
C PRO A 68 -5.97 8.46 15.64
N TYR A 69 -7.04 8.90 16.33
CA TYR A 69 -7.83 7.98 17.17
C TYR A 69 -8.99 7.37 16.39
N GLY A 70 -8.69 6.23 15.77
CA GLY A 70 -9.66 5.30 15.22
C GLY A 70 -9.04 3.91 15.16
N HIS A 71 -9.16 3.14 16.23
CA HIS A 71 -8.96 1.69 16.19
C HIS A 71 -10.20 1.05 15.56
N ARG A 72 -10.02 0.28 14.50
CA ARG A 72 -10.36 -1.16 14.49
C ARG A 72 -9.36 -1.90 13.62
#